data_AF-A0A2V8ZH49-F1
#
_entry.id   AF-A0A2V8ZH49-F1
#
_cell.length_a   1.000
_cell.length_b   1.000
_cell.length_c   1.000
_cell.angle_alpha   90.00
_cell.angle_beta   90.00
_cell.angle_gamma   90.00
#
_symmetry.space_group_name_H-M   'P 1'
#
loop_
_entity.id
_entity.type
_entity.pdbx_description
1 polymer ?
#
loop_
_entity_poly.entity_id
_entity_poly.type
_entity_poly.pdbx_seq_one_letter_code
_entity_poly.pdbx_strand_id
1 'polypeptide(L)'
;MPRYLTQHTLACLTRQGAEALAQRMQAGGTARAERVLVNLLEGTMFVEFRADSREALEGWLKAEGMHFDFLVRIEWEMRDARLQQAE
;
A
#
# COMPACT_ATOMS: atom_id res chain seq x y z
N MET A 1 -13.67 4.70 -3.46
CA MET A 1 -12.74 3.62 -3.88
C MET A 1 -12.35 2.84 -2.65
N PRO A 2 -12.60 1.52 -2.60
CA PRO A 2 -12.18 0.67 -1.49
C PRO A 2 -10.72 0.87 -1.10
N ARG A 3 -10.43 0.68 0.19
CA ARG A 3 -9.08 0.71 0.73
C ARG A 3 -8.51 -0.70 0.84
N TYR A 4 -7.23 -0.83 0.59
CA TYR A 4 -6.49 -2.08 0.67
C TYR A 4 -5.20 -1.86 1.46
N LEU A 5 -4.83 -2.84 2.27
CA LEU A 5 -3.54 -2.89 2.95
C LEU A 5 -2.67 -3.93 2.25
N THR A 6 -1.45 -3.52 1.91
CA THR A 6 -0.42 -4.42 1.39
C THR A 6 0.82 -4.40 2.29
N GLN A 7 1.53 -5.52 2.30
CA GLN A 7 2.90 -5.60 2.81
C GLN A 7 3.86 -5.89 1.66
N HIS A 8 5.02 -5.24 1.68
CA HIS A 8 6.09 -5.44 0.72
C HIS A 8 7.42 -5.66 1.45
N THR A 9 8.23 -6.57 0.94
CA THR A 9 9.64 -6.70 1.31
C THR A 9 10.49 -5.69 0.52
N LEU A 10 11.23 -4.83 1.23
CA LEU A 10 12.07 -3.76 0.65
C LEU A 10 13.50 -4.20 0.32
N ALA A 11 13.88 -5.44 0.64
CA ALA A 11 15.24 -5.93 0.46
C ALA A 11 16.28 -4.93 1.00
N CYS A 12 17.38 -4.70 0.28
CA CYS A 12 18.46 -3.79 0.67
C CYS A 12 18.21 -2.32 0.25
N LEU A 13 16.95 -1.89 0.09
CA LEU A 13 16.65 -0.50 -0.30
C LEU A 13 17.22 0.49 0.73
N THR A 14 17.89 1.53 0.22
CA THR A 14 18.28 2.67 1.03
C THR A 14 17.05 3.51 1.39
N ARG A 15 17.17 4.41 2.37
CA ARG A 15 16.10 5.38 2.69
C ARG A 15 15.63 6.17 1.47
N GLN A 16 16.56 6.61 0.61
CA GLN A 16 16.23 7.32 -0.63
C GLN A 16 15.50 6.42 -1.65
N GLY A 17 15.91 5.14 -1.76
CA GLY A 17 15.22 4.18 -2.61
C GLY A 17 13.79 3.93 -2.16
N ALA A 18 13.57 3.76 -0.85
CA ALA A 18 12.24 3.63 -0.27
C ALA A 18 11.38 4.89 -0.46
N GLU A 19 11.97 6.08 -0.34
CA GLU A 19 11.31 7.36 -0.58
C GLU A 19 10.87 7.51 -2.05
N ALA A 20 11.74 7.18 -3.01
CA ALA A 20 11.41 7.21 -4.43
C ALA A 20 10.29 6.19 -4.78
N LEU A 21 10.33 5.00 -4.16
CA LEU A 21 9.28 4.00 -4.32
C LEU A 21 7.94 4.51 -3.78
N ALA A 22 7.93 5.11 -2.58
CA ALA A 22 6.73 5.68 -1.97
C ALA A 22 6.14 6.82 -2.82
N GLN A 23 6.99 7.69 -3.38
CA GLN A 23 6.56 8.76 -4.27
C GLN A 23 5.88 8.22 -5.53
N ARG A 24 6.41 7.15 -6.14
CA ARG A 24 5.75 6.47 -7.28
C ARG A 24 4.37 5.93 -6.89
N MET A 25 4.28 5.30 -5.72
CA MET A 25 3.00 4.77 -5.21
C MET A 25 1.96 5.86 -4.95
N GLN A 26 2.40 7.05 -4.51
CA GLN A 26 1.52 8.19 -4.29
C GLN A 26 1.13 8.93 -5.57
N ALA A 27 2.02 8.97 -6.58
CA ALA A 27 1.72 9.55 -7.90
C ALA A 27 0.53 8.83 -8.57
N GLY A 28 0.45 7.51 -8.39
CA GLY A 28 -0.76 6.72 -8.59
C GLY A 28 -1.13 6.43 -10.05
N GLY A 29 -2.44 6.42 -10.33
CA GLY A 29 -3.07 5.97 -11.56
C GLY A 29 -4.44 5.38 -11.26
N THR A 30 -4.66 4.12 -11.63
CA THR A 30 -5.84 3.33 -11.22
C THR A 30 -5.80 2.86 -9.77
N ALA A 31 -4.63 2.96 -9.12
CA ALA A 31 -4.43 2.78 -7.69
C ALA A 31 -3.56 3.92 -7.15
N ARG A 32 -3.79 4.31 -5.90
CA ARG A 32 -3.06 5.41 -5.24
C ARG A 32 -2.76 5.06 -3.79
N ALA A 33 -1.51 5.21 -3.36
CA ALA A 33 -1.16 5.09 -1.95
C ALA A 33 -1.60 6.33 -1.17
N GLU A 34 -2.35 6.10 -0.08
CA GLU A 34 -2.78 7.13 0.87
C GLU A 34 -1.83 7.22 2.06
N ARG A 35 -1.28 6.07 2.48
CA ARG A 35 -0.35 5.97 3.60
C ARG A 35 0.72 4.95 3.30
N VAL A 36 1.97 5.32 3.55
CA VAL A 36 3.15 4.46 3.39
C VAL A 36 3.92 4.45 4.70
N LEU A 37 4.18 3.26 5.24
CA LEU A 37 4.95 3.03 6.46
C LEU A 37 6.15 2.16 6.10
N VAL A 38 7.34 2.57 6.51
CA VAL A 38 8.61 1.91 6.15
C VAL A 38 9.37 1.52 7.42
N ASN A 39 9.78 0.26 7.50
CA ASN A 39 10.74 -0.25 8.46
C ASN A 39 11.99 -0.72 7.70
N LEU A 40 13.06 0.10 7.69
CA LEU A 40 14.31 -0.27 7.03
C LEU A 40 15.14 -1.28 7.84
N LEU A 41 14.91 -1.42 9.14
CA LEU A 41 15.63 -2.40 9.97
C LEU A 41 15.20 -3.82 9.62
N GLU A 42 13.89 -4.02 9.42
CA GLU A 42 13.31 -5.32 9.02
C GLU A 42 13.07 -5.43 7.52
N GLY A 43 13.43 -4.40 6.74
CA GLY A 43 13.24 -4.38 5.29
C GLY A 43 11.78 -4.56 4.88
N THR A 44 10.83 -3.94 5.59
CA THR A 44 9.38 -4.11 5.38
C THR A 44 8.70 -2.78 5.10
N MET A 45 7.70 -2.79 4.23
CA MET A 45 6.81 -1.65 3.96
C MET A 45 5.35 -2.07 4.06
N PHE A 46 4.54 -1.24 4.68
CA PHE A 46 3.09 -1.35 4.66
C PHE A 46 2.50 -0.17 3.90
N VAL A 47 1.56 -0.46 3.00
CA VAL A 47 0.95 0.58 2.18
C VAL A 47 -0.56 0.42 2.20
N GLU A 48 -1.24 1.53 2.47
CA GLU A 48 -2.68 1.66 2.30
C GLU A 48 -2.96 2.27 0.92
N PHE A 49 -3.61 1.50 0.05
CA PHE A 49 -4.00 1.91 -1.29
C PHE A 49 -5.51 2.19 -1.38
N ARG A 50 -5.89 3.16 -2.21
CA ARG A 50 -7.23 3.26 -2.81
C ARG A 50 -7.18 2.72 -4.24
N ALA A 51 -8.15 1.88 -4.59
CA ALA A 51 -8.34 1.38 -5.95
C ALA A 51 -9.82 1.02 -6.19
N ASP A 52 -10.24 0.88 -7.44
CA ASP A 52 -11.63 0.52 -7.78
C ASP A 52 -11.99 -0.92 -7.40
N SER A 53 -11.03 -1.84 -7.50
CA SER A 53 -11.17 -3.23 -7.11
C SER A 53 -9.82 -3.84 -6.69
N ARG A 54 -9.87 -5.07 -6.16
CA ARG A 54 -8.67 -5.83 -5.80
C ARG A 54 -7.83 -6.11 -7.04
N GLU A 55 -8.49 -6.53 -8.12
CA GLU A 55 -7.87 -6.88 -9.40
C GLU A 55 -7.23 -5.65 -10.05
N ALA A 56 -7.84 -4.47 -9.93
CA ALA A 56 -7.27 -3.22 -10.40
C ALA A 56 -5.96 -2.87 -9.66
N LEU A 57 -5.93 -3.06 -8.33
CA LEU A 57 -4.73 -2.85 -7.53
C LEU A 57 -3.64 -3.88 -7.85
N GLU A 58 -3.99 -5.17 -7.90
CA GLU A 58 -3.04 -6.24 -8.24
C GLU A 58 -2.44 -6.03 -9.65
N GLY A 59 -3.27 -5.64 -10.62
CA GLY A 59 -2.84 -5.32 -11.98
C GLY A 59 -1.90 -4.13 -12.03
N TRP A 60 -2.20 -3.06 -11.29
CA TRP A 60 -1.35 -1.87 -11.21
C TRP A 60 -0.01 -2.17 -10.52
N LEU A 61 -0.02 -2.86 -9.37
CA LEU A 61 1.19 -3.28 -8.66
C LEU A 61 2.09 -4.14 -9.55
N LYS A 62 1.51 -5.08 -10.29
CA LYS A 62 2.24 -5.90 -11.26
C LYS A 62 2.85 -5.06 -12.38
N ALA A 63 2.12 -4.11 -12.94
CA ALA A 63 2.62 -3.22 -14.00
C ALA A 63 3.78 -2.33 -13.52
N GLU A 64 3.74 -1.90 -12.26
CA GLU A 64 4.81 -1.11 -11.63
C GLU A 64 6.01 -1.95 -11.18
N GLY A 65 5.96 -3.28 -11.37
CA GLY A 65 6.99 -4.21 -10.92
C GLY A 65 7.07 -4.35 -9.40
N MET A 66 5.98 -4.06 -8.68
CA MET A 66 5.90 -4.08 -7.23
C MET A 66 5.29 -5.39 -6.74
N HIS A 67 6.11 -6.24 -6.12
CA HIS A 67 5.64 -7.46 -5.46
C HIS A 67 5.06 -7.15 -4.07
N PHE A 68 4.03 -7.89 -3.64
CA PHE A 68 3.46 -7.82 -2.30
C PHE A 68 3.40 -9.21 -1.67
N ASP A 69 3.66 -9.28 -0.37
CA ASP A 69 3.61 -10.53 0.41
C ASP A 69 2.16 -10.88 0.78
N PHE A 70 1.36 -9.86 1.10
CA PHE A 70 -0.09 -9.99 1.22
C PHE A 70 -0.82 -8.73 0.75
N LEU A 71 -2.10 -8.92 0.41
CA LEU A 71 -3.05 -7.88 0.08
C LEU A 71 -4.40 -8.22 0.68
N VAL A 72 -4.95 -7.29 1.47
CA VAL A 72 -6.27 -7.42 2.10
C VAL A 72 -7.09 -6.15 1.90
N ARG A 73 -8.40 -6.31 1.71
CA ARG A 73 -9.33 -5.18 1.70
C ARG A 73 -9.55 -4.71 3.14
N ILE A 74 -9.46 -3.41 3.37
CA ILE A 74 -9.85 -2.81 4.64
C ILE A 74 -11.36 -2.59 4.56
N GLU A 75 -12.13 -3.45 5.24
CA GLU A 75 -13.59 -3.33 5.29
C GLU A 75 -14.05 -2.50 6.49
N TRP A 76 -13.31 -2.60 7.60
CA TRP A 76 -13.61 -1.95 8.86
C TRP A 76 -12.33 -1.39 9.49
N GLU A 77 -12.45 -0.26 10.18
CA GLU A 77 -11.35 0.36 10.92
C GLU A 77 -11.84 1.01 12.22
N MET A 78 -10.95 1.14 13.19
CA MET A 78 -11.26 1.85 14.43
C MET A 78 -11.18 3.36 14.20
N ARG A 79 -12.30 4.05 14.36
CA ARG A 79 -12.40 5.52 14.40
C ARG A 79 -13.29 5.92 15.58
N ASP A 80 -12.90 6.95 16.33
CA ASP A 80 -13.65 7.45 17.48
C ASP A 80 -14.03 6.35 18.49
N ALA A 81 -13.06 5.48 18.79
CA ALA A 81 -13.20 4.32 19.69
C ALA A 81 -14.30 3.32 19.26
N ARG A 82 -14.70 3.31 17.99
CA ARG A 82 -15.68 2.36 17.43
C ARG A 82 -15.16 1.75 16.13
N LEU A 83 -15.57 0.52 15.87
CA LEU A 83 -15.35 -0.11 14.58
C LEU A 83 -16.34 0.49 13.56
N GLN A 84 -15.82 1.12 12.52
CA GLN A 84 -16.59 1.80 11.48
C GLN A 84 -16.20 1.22 10.11
N GLN A 85 -17.13 1.25 9.16
CA GLN A 85 -16.85 0.81 7.80
C GLN A 85 -15.80 1.74 7.18
N ALA A 86 -14.78 1.17 6.55
CA ALA A 86 -13.74 1.97 5.92
C ALA A 86 -14.27 2.64 4.64
N GLU A 87 -14.10 3.96 4.56
CA GLU A 87 -14.47 4.82 3.41
C GLU A 87 -13.47 4.72 2.25
#